data_AF-A0A8D0SME6-F1
#
_entry.id   AF-A0A8D0SME6-F1
#
_cell.length_a   1.000
_cell.length_b   1.000
_cell.length_c   1.000
_cell.angle_alpha   90.00
_cell.angle_beta   90.00
_cell.angle_gamma   90.00
#
_symmetry.space_group_name_H-M   'P 1'
#
loop_
_entity.id
_entity.type
_entity.pdbx_description
1 polymer ?
#
loop_
_entity_poly.entity_id
_entity_poly.type
_entity_poly.pdbx_seq_one_letter_code
_entity_poly.pdbx_strand_id
1 'polypeptide(L)'
;MASVVEYKGLKDFYRCGYCKNETGSRSNGMWAHSMTVQDYQDLIDRGWRRSGKYVYKPVMNQTCCPQYTIRCRPLQFQPSKSHKKVLKKMLKFLAKGEISKGNCEDEPMEPTAEDAVAGDFALINKLDIQCDLTALSDDLRESLESEEKQKGKSSKREDTNELIQSQDIEEKLGSGEPSRSVKVHTVPKPGKGADLSKPPCRKAKEIRKERKRLKLMQQNRAGELEGLQAQCEPLSSSPPKAKCNQPKSLEDLIFESLPENASHKLEVRLVPVSFEDPEFKSSFSQSFSLYVKYQMAIHQDPPDECGKTEFTRFLCSSPLEAETSPNGPDCGYGSFHQQYWLDGKIIAVGVIDILPHCVSSVYLYYDPDYSFLSLGVYSALREIAFTRHLHEKTSQLSYYYMGFYIHSCPKMKYKGQYRPSDLLCPETYVWVPIEQCLPSLENSKYCRFNQDSEAVDEGRSKEPDRLQVLYKKAIMPYGVYKKQQKDPRDEAAVLQYAALVGQACSERMLLFRN
;
A
#
# COMPACT_ATOMS: atom_id res chain seq x y z
N MET A 1 -16.26 -9.78 -19.14
CA MET A 1 -15.11 -10.56 -19.64
C MET A 1 -14.68 -11.50 -18.52
N ALA A 2 -14.20 -12.72 -18.81
CA ALA A 2 -13.70 -13.61 -17.76
C ALA A 2 -12.25 -13.27 -17.39
N SER A 3 -11.86 -13.44 -16.13
CA SER A 3 -10.46 -13.33 -15.70
C SER A 3 -9.64 -14.50 -16.26
N VAL A 4 -8.45 -14.22 -16.78
CA VAL A 4 -7.54 -15.24 -17.33
C VAL A 4 -6.20 -15.14 -16.60
N VAL A 5 -5.82 -16.24 -15.95
CA VAL A 5 -4.62 -16.29 -15.10
C VAL A 5 -3.75 -17.50 -15.42
N GLU A 6 -2.44 -17.32 -15.33
CA GLU A 6 -1.45 -18.37 -15.48
C GLU A 6 -0.72 -18.58 -14.14
N TYR A 7 -1.02 -19.68 -13.45
CA TYR A 7 -0.39 -20.01 -12.18
C TYR A 7 1.07 -20.45 -12.39
N LYS A 8 2.01 -19.72 -11.77
CA LYS A 8 3.46 -19.96 -11.86
C LYS A 8 4.01 -20.80 -10.70
N GLY A 9 3.17 -21.20 -9.75
CA GLY A 9 3.57 -22.06 -8.64
C GLY A 9 4.21 -21.31 -7.47
N LEU A 10 4.76 -22.12 -6.56
CA LEU A 10 5.54 -21.66 -5.42
C LEU A 10 6.94 -21.27 -5.87
N LYS A 11 7.34 -20.01 -5.66
CA LYS A 11 8.70 -19.55 -5.95
C LYS A 11 9.69 -20.07 -4.90
N ASP A 12 10.95 -20.20 -5.30
CA ASP A 12 12.06 -20.46 -4.38
C ASP A 12 12.30 -19.28 -3.43
N PHE A 13 13.10 -19.51 -2.39
CA PHE A 13 13.43 -18.45 -1.44
C PHE A 13 14.20 -17.32 -2.13
N TYR A 14 13.82 -16.09 -1.84
CA TYR A 14 14.47 -14.89 -2.33
C TYR A 14 14.73 -13.88 -1.21
N ARG A 15 15.53 -12.87 -1.54
CA ARG A 15 15.92 -11.83 -0.60
C ARG A 15 14.70 -11.05 -0.12
N CYS A 16 14.56 -10.94 1.20
CA CYS A 16 13.43 -10.26 1.80
C CYS A 16 13.60 -8.74 1.69
N GLY A 17 12.63 -8.03 1.08
CA GLY A 17 12.65 -6.58 1.00
C GLY A 17 12.62 -5.85 2.35
N TYR A 18 12.15 -6.52 3.42
CA TYR A 18 11.97 -5.95 4.76
C TYR A 18 13.17 -6.18 5.68
N CYS A 19 13.53 -7.46 5.90
CA CYS A 19 14.62 -7.85 6.82
C CYS A 19 15.98 -7.95 6.11
N LYS A 20 16.02 -7.79 4.78
CA LYS A 20 17.21 -7.95 3.91
C LYS A 20 17.90 -9.32 3.99
N ASN A 21 17.24 -10.32 4.57
CA ASN A 21 17.71 -11.71 4.56
C ASN A 21 17.65 -12.27 3.13
N GLU A 22 18.79 -12.74 2.60
CA GLU A 22 18.95 -13.22 1.21
C GLU A 22 18.06 -14.41 0.83
N THR A 23 17.65 -15.24 1.79
CA THR A 23 16.73 -16.37 1.57
C THR A 23 15.54 -16.29 2.53
N GLY A 24 15.05 -15.07 2.74
CA GLY A 24 14.07 -14.77 3.79
C GLY A 24 12.62 -14.71 3.33
N SER A 25 12.34 -14.59 2.03
CA SER A 25 10.98 -14.45 1.51
C SER A 25 10.60 -15.60 0.59
N ARG A 26 9.32 -16.00 0.64
CA ARG A 26 8.75 -17.01 -0.25
C ARG A 26 7.28 -16.71 -0.56
N SER A 27 6.86 -16.86 -1.80
CA SER A 27 5.49 -16.57 -2.24
C SER A 27 5.04 -17.50 -3.37
N ASN A 28 3.72 -17.68 -3.48
CA ASN A 28 3.10 -18.21 -4.69
C ASN A 28 2.83 -17.06 -5.66
N GLY A 29 2.92 -17.34 -6.96
CA GLY A 29 2.74 -16.35 -8.02
C GLY A 29 1.81 -16.80 -9.13
N MET A 30 1.12 -15.85 -9.74
CA MET A 30 0.43 -16.03 -11.02
C MET A 30 0.55 -14.78 -11.87
N TRP A 31 0.53 -14.97 -13.18
CA TRP A 31 0.39 -13.88 -14.13
C TRP A 31 -1.08 -13.68 -14.47
N ALA A 32 -1.59 -12.46 -14.37
CA ALA A 32 -2.96 -12.13 -14.75
C ALA A 32 -2.97 -11.46 -16.13
N HIS A 33 -3.47 -12.17 -17.14
CA HIS A 33 -3.61 -11.60 -18.49
C HIS A 33 -4.70 -10.53 -18.51
N SER A 34 -5.83 -10.86 -17.86
CA SER A 34 -6.97 -10.00 -17.58
C SER A 34 -7.62 -10.46 -16.27
N MET A 35 -8.28 -9.54 -15.57
CA MET A 35 -8.91 -9.82 -14.28
C MET A 35 -10.10 -8.89 -14.05
N THR A 36 -11.23 -9.45 -13.63
CA THR A 36 -12.37 -8.64 -13.19
C THR A 36 -12.08 -8.04 -11.81
N VAL A 37 -12.69 -6.89 -11.53
CA VAL A 37 -12.55 -6.23 -10.22
C VAL A 37 -13.13 -7.08 -9.08
N GLN A 38 -14.16 -7.90 -9.35
CA GLN A 38 -14.72 -8.83 -8.37
C GLN A 38 -13.78 -10.02 -8.10
N ASP A 39 -13.16 -10.59 -9.13
CA ASP A 39 -12.20 -11.68 -8.90
C ASP A 39 -10.97 -11.18 -8.13
N TYR A 40 -10.50 -9.96 -8.42
CA TYR A 40 -9.41 -9.38 -7.64
C TYR A 40 -9.81 -9.06 -6.20
N GLN A 41 -11.03 -8.55 -5.96
CA GLN A 41 -11.59 -8.37 -4.61
C GLN A 41 -11.53 -9.67 -3.80
N ASP A 42 -12.01 -10.77 -4.37
CA ASP A 42 -12.02 -12.07 -3.71
C ASP A 42 -10.59 -12.59 -3.46
N LEU A 43 -9.64 -12.30 -4.36
CA LEU A 43 -8.23 -12.64 -4.18
C LEU A 43 -7.56 -11.82 -3.05
N ILE A 44 -7.76 -10.50 -2.98
CA ILE A 44 -7.16 -9.69 -1.92
C ILE A 44 -7.72 -10.02 -0.53
N ASP A 45 -8.98 -10.47 -0.47
CA ASP A 45 -9.65 -10.99 0.73
C ASP A 45 -9.11 -12.36 1.16
N ARG A 46 -8.31 -13.00 0.30
CA ARG A 46 -7.53 -14.19 0.61
C ARG A 46 -6.04 -13.90 0.75
N GLY A 47 -5.65 -12.63 0.83
CA GLY A 47 -4.28 -12.19 1.08
C GLY A 47 -3.38 -12.14 -0.16
N TRP A 48 -3.94 -12.24 -1.37
CA TRP A 48 -3.19 -11.95 -2.60
C TRP A 48 -2.96 -10.44 -2.76
N ARG A 49 -1.89 -10.06 -3.45
CA ARG A 49 -1.60 -8.68 -3.89
C ARG A 49 -1.04 -8.70 -5.29
N ARG A 50 -0.94 -7.53 -5.93
CA ARG A 50 -0.39 -7.42 -7.28
C ARG A 50 0.65 -6.31 -7.41
N SER A 51 1.51 -6.47 -8.40
CA SER A 51 2.43 -5.47 -8.93
C SER A 51 2.34 -5.54 -10.45
N GLY A 52 1.68 -4.55 -11.06
CA GLY A 52 1.25 -4.67 -12.44
C GLY A 52 0.31 -5.86 -12.63
N LYS A 53 0.61 -6.69 -13.63
CA LYS A 53 -0.08 -7.95 -13.97
C LYS A 53 0.35 -9.16 -13.13
N TYR A 54 1.45 -9.06 -12.39
CA TYR A 54 1.88 -10.15 -11.52
C TYR A 54 1.13 -10.12 -10.19
N VAL A 55 0.53 -11.26 -9.82
CA VAL A 55 -0.28 -11.42 -8.60
C VAL A 55 0.39 -12.46 -7.70
N TYR A 56 0.58 -12.14 -6.42
CA TYR A 56 1.37 -12.94 -5.49
C TYR A 56 0.73 -13.08 -4.12
N LYS A 57 1.04 -14.20 -3.45
CA LYS A 57 0.60 -14.51 -2.09
C LYS A 57 1.77 -15.04 -1.26
N PRO A 58 2.26 -14.27 -0.27
CA PRO A 58 3.33 -14.70 0.62
C PRO A 58 3.00 -16.00 1.36
N VAL A 59 4.00 -16.85 1.55
CA VAL A 59 3.92 -18.05 2.40
C VAL A 59 4.33 -17.66 3.81
N MET A 60 3.32 -17.29 4.59
CA MET A 60 3.43 -16.57 5.86
C MET A 60 4.24 -17.31 6.94
N ASN A 61 4.15 -18.64 6.99
CA ASN A 61 4.88 -19.46 7.96
C ASN A 61 6.34 -19.76 7.55
N GLN A 62 6.74 -19.42 6.31
CA GLN A 62 8.10 -19.64 5.80
C GLN A 62 8.89 -18.34 5.61
N THR A 63 8.20 -17.20 5.51
CA THR A 63 8.84 -15.89 5.29
C THR A 63 9.34 -15.27 6.62
N CYS A 64 10.53 -14.67 6.63
CA CYS A 64 11.15 -14.01 7.80
C CYS A 64 10.28 -12.89 8.39
N CYS A 65 9.50 -12.24 7.52
CA CYS A 65 8.63 -11.11 7.80
C CYS A 65 7.20 -11.40 7.30
N PRO A 66 6.37 -12.08 8.13
CA PRO A 66 5.01 -12.41 7.72
C PRO A 66 4.18 -11.16 7.38
N GLN A 67 3.61 -11.16 6.18
CA GLN A 67 2.89 -10.06 5.54
C GLN A 67 1.37 -10.18 5.74
N TYR A 68 0.85 -9.74 6.88
CA TYR A 68 -0.59 -9.83 7.16
C TYR A 68 -1.35 -8.78 6.38
N THR A 69 -2.38 -9.18 5.65
CA THR A 69 -3.28 -8.22 5.01
C THR A 69 -3.98 -7.37 6.07
N ILE A 70 -3.95 -6.05 5.91
CA ILE A 70 -4.56 -5.08 6.81
C ILE A 70 -5.58 -4.21 6.08
N ARG A 71 -6.73 -3.98 6.71
CA ARG A 71 -7.72 -3.00 6.27
C ARG A 71 -8.13 -2.07 7.42
N CYS A 72 -8.36 -0.81 7.10
CA CYS A 72 -9.00 0.16 7.98
C CYS A 72 -10.51 0.15 7.73
N ARG A 73 -11.31 0.55 8.73
CA ARG A 73 -12.75 0.81 8.59
C ARG A 73 -12.98 2.33 8.51
N PRO A 74 -13.07 2.93 7.31
CA PRO A 74 -13.08 4.38 7.15
C PRO A 74 -14.23 5.04 7.89
N LEU A 75 -15.45 4.49 7.85
CA LEU A 75 -16.62 5.09 8.49
C LEU A 75 -16.47 5.27 10.02
N GLN A 76 -15.66 4.42 10.66
CA GLN A 76 -15.41 4.46 12.11
C GLN A 76 -14.07 5.14 12.45
N PHE A 77 -13.24 5.44 11.45
CA PHE A 77 -11.92 6.01 11.64
C PHE A 77 -11.98 7.39 12.32
N GLN A 78 -11.07 7.62 13.26
CA GLN A 78 -10.94 8.92 13.90
C GLN A 78 -9.49 9.39 13.85
N PRO A 79 -9.19 10.58 13.27
CA PRO A 79 -7.83 11.06 13.17
C PRO A 79 -7.19 11.25 14.57
N SER A 80 -6.05 10.60 14.77
CA SER A 80 -5.25 10.74 15.98
C SER A 80 -4.61 12.14 16.08
N LYS A 81 -3.91 12.42 17.18
CA LYS A 81 -3.17 13.69 17.32
C LYS A 81 -2.07 13.85 16.28
N SER A 82 -1.38 12.76 15.91
CA SER A 82 -0.35 12.78 14.87
C SER A 82 -0.95 12.99 13.49
N HIS A 83 -2.07 12.32 13.16
CA HIS A 83 -2.79 12.55 11.91
C HIS A 83 -3.23 14.02 11.77
N LYS A 84 -3.80 14.59 12.84
CA LYS A 84 -4.19 16.01 12.88
C LYS A 84 -2.99 16.96 12.75
N LYS A 85 -1.79 16.58 13.22
CA LYS A 85 -0.56 17.37 13.04
C LYS A 85 -0.18 17.43 11.56
N VAL A 86 -0.23 16.30 10.85
CA VAL A 86 0.04 16.23 9.40
C VAL A 86 -0.95 17.07 8.60
N LEU A 87 -2.26 16.93 8.85
CA LEU A 87 -3.29 17.73 8.16
C LEU A 87 -3.09 19.24 8.37
N LYS A 88 -2.83 19.67 9.61
CA LYS A 88 -2.54 21.08 9.92
C LYS A 88 -1.26 21.57 9.26
N LYS A 89 -0.24 20.71 9.15
CA LYS A 89 1.02 21.04 8.48
C LYS A 89 0.79 21.29 6.99
N MET A 90 0.03 20.42 6.33
CA MET A 90 -0.39 20.62 4.93
C MET A 90 -1.18 21.93 4.77
N LEU A 91 -2.24 22.13 5.55
CA LEU A 91 -3.06 23.36 5.47
C LEU A 91 -2.23 24.64 5.69
N LYS A 92 -1.32 24.63 6.67
CA LYS A 92 -0.45 25.77 6.95
C LYS A 92 0.52 26.06 5.80
N PHE A 93 1.09 25.00 5.22
CA PHE A 93 1.96 25.11 4.06
C PHE A 93 1.17 25.70 2.87
N LEU A 94 0.00 25.16 2.54
CA LEU A 94 -0.81 25.66 1.43
C LEU A 94 -1.24 27.12 1.62
N ALA A 95 -1.67 27.48 2.83
CA ALA A 95 -2.17 28.83 3.10
C ALA A 95 -1.06 29.90 3.15
N LYS A 96 0.15 29.56 3.64
CA LYS A 96 1.18 30.56 3.98
C LYS A 96 2.57 30.31 3.40
N GLY A 97 2.80 29.18 2.74
CA GLY A 97 4.13 28.76 2.27
C GLY A 97 5.11 28.43 3.40
N GLU A 98 4.64 28.32 4.65
CA GLU A 98 5.51 28.13 5.80
C GLU A 98 6.05 26.69 5.86
N ILE A 99 7.35 26.53 5.59
CA ILE A 99 8.10 25.30 5.86
C ILE A 99 8.49 25.31 7.33
N SER A 100 7.87 24.48 8.17
CA SER A 100 8.27 24.39 9.57
C SER A 100 9.71 23.88 9.67
N LYS A 101 10.67 24.76 10.00
CA LYS A 101 12.00 24.36 10.47
C LYS A 101 11.85 23.73 11.86
N GLY A 102 11.63 22.43 11.92
CA GLY A 102 11.58 21.67 13.16
C GLY A 102 12.80 20.75 13.25
N ASN A 103 13.56 20.86 14.34
CA ASN A 103 14.63 19.94 14.71
C ASN A 103 14.16 18.48 14.59
N CYS A 104 15.04 17.60 14.09
CA CYS A 104 14.83 16.17 13.87
C CYS A 104 14.57 15.30 15.13
N GLU A 105 13.95 15.83 16.20
CA GLU A 105 13.74 15.10 17.47
C GLU A 105 12.27 15.02 17.94
N ASP A 106 11.30 15.34 17.08
CA ASP A 106 9.89 15.02 17.36
C ASP A 106 9.62 13.59 16.87
N GLU A 107 9.62 12.61 17.79
CA GLU A 107 9.22 11.21 17.60
C GLU A 107 8.34 11.01 16.37
N PRO A 108 8.95 10.54 15.27
CA PRO A 108 8.25 10.58 14.03
C PRO A 108 7.42 9.32 13.87
N MET A 109 6.18 9.51 13.43
CA MET A 109 5.58 8.53 12.52
C MET A 109 6.30 8.74 11.18
N GLU A 110 7.58 8.39 11.10
CA GLU A 110 8.44 8.59 9.92
C GLU A 110 8.35 7.36 9.03
N PRO A 111 7.93 7.53 7.76
CA PRO A 111 8.28 6.64 6.67
C PRO A 111 9.59 7.11 6.03
N THR A 112 10.61 7.45 6.82
CA THR A 112 11.95 7.76 6.29
C THR A 112 12.79 6.48 6.23
N ALA A 113 13.51 6.39 5.11
CA ALA A 113 14.49 5.38 4.72
C ALA A 113 13.91 4.02 4.30
N GLU A 114 13.96 3.78 2.98
CA GLU A 114 13.63 2.61 2.17
C GLU A 114 12.24 1.98 2.37
N ASP A 115 11.27 2.31 1.52
CA ASP A 115 10.03 1.54 1.40
C ASP A 115 10.38 0.09 0.99
N ALA A 116 10.07 -0.88 1.84
CA ALA A 116 10.51 -2.26 1.66
C ALA A 116 9.77 -3.00 0.52
N VAL A 117 8.76 -2.37 -0.08
CA VAL A 117 8.05 -2.86 -1.27
C VAL A 117 9.01 -2.94 -2.48
N ALA A 118 10.03 -2.08 -2.56
CA ALA A 118 11.00 -2.11 -3.66
C ALA A 118 11.88 -3.37 -3.68
N GLY A 119 12.18 -3.95 -2.52
CA GLY A 119 12.95 -5.20 -2.47
C GLY A 119 12.19 -6.38 -3.08
N ASP A 120 10.88 -6.48 -2.80
CA ASP A 120 10.04 -7.46 -3.47
C ASP A 120 9.85 -7.08 -4.95
N PHE A 121 9.74 -5.79 -5.29
CA PHE A 121 9.58 -5.31 -6.68
C PHE A 121 10.79 -5.57 -7.59
N ALA A 122 12.02 -5.34 -7.12
CA ALA A 122 13.26 -5.57 -7.88
C ALA A 122 13.52 -7.07 -8.11
N LEU A 123 13.05 -7.94 -7.21
CA LEU A 123 13.12 -9.40 -7.37
C LEU A 123 11.95 -9.96 -8.18
N ILE A 124 10.73 -9.43 -8.00
CA ILE A 124 9.61 -9.63 -8.93
C ILE A 124 10.06 -9.22 -10.34
N ASN A 125 10.78 -8.10 -10.49
CA ASN A 125 11.38 -7.67 -11.76
C ASN A 125 12.29 -8.75 -12.37
N LYS A 126 13.27 -9.28 -11.61
CA LYS A 126 14.20 -10.32 -12.10
C LYS A 126 13.51 -11.66 -12.43
N LEU A 127 12.60 -12.12 -11.57
CA LEU A 127 11.86 -13.37 -11.76
C LEU A 127 10.81 -13.26 -12.88
N ASP A 128 10.28 -12.06 -13.14
CA ASP A 128 9.24 -11.83 -14.14
C ASP A 128 9.80 -11.46 -15.52
N ILE A 129 11.01 -10.87 -15.64
CA ILE A 129 11.72 -10.79 -16.95
C ILE A 129 11.87 -12.19 -17.55
N GLN A 130 12.15 -13.19 -16.72
CA GLN A 130 12.21 -14.59 -17.15
C GLN A 130 10.83 -15.14 -17.54
N CYS A 131 9.75 -14.64 -16.95
CA CYS A 131 8.37 -15.03 -17.27
C CYS A 131 7.86 -14.38 -18.56
N ASP A 132 8.17 -13.11 -18.84
CA ASP A 132 7.77 -12.39 -20.08
C ASP A 132 8.36 -13.07 -21.33
N LEU A 133 9.57 -13.63 -21.26
CA LEU A 133 10.16 -14.43 -22.34
C LEU A 133 9.40 -15.75 -22.62
N THR A 134 8.53 -16.18 -21.70
CA THR A 134 7.77 -17.44 -21.79
C THR A 134 6.26 -17.24 -21.98
N ALA A 135 5.75 -16.03 -21.70
CA ALA A 135 4.33 -15.71 -21.81
C ALA A 135 4.04 -15.22 -23.23
N LEU A 136 3.15 -15.95 -23.92
CA LEU A 136 2.51 -15.61 -25.20
C LEU A 136 3.30 -14.60 -26.05
N SER A 137 4.22 -15.09 -26.88
CA SER A 137 4.70 -14.33 -28.03
C SER A 137 3.49 -13.75 -28.76
N ASP A 138 3.55 -12.46 -29.07
CA ASP A 138 2.45 -11.56 -29.49
C ASP A 138 1.62 -11.98 -30.73
N ASP A 139 1.79 -13.21 -31.24
CA ASP A 139 1.16 -13.71 -32.47
C ASP A 139 -0.36 -14.00 -32.35
N LEU A 140 -0.94 -14.02 -31.13
CA LEU A 140 -2.35 -14.37 -30.98
C LEU A 140 -3.33 -13.19 -31.10
N ARG A 141 -2.83 -11.95 -31.15
CA ARG A 141 -3.69 -10.75 -31.30
C ARG A 141 -3.92 -10.35 -32.76
N GLU A 142 -3.07 -10.79 -33.70
CA GLU A 142 -3.26 -10.54 -35.15
C GLU A 142 -4.10 -11.60 -35.87
N SER A 143 -4.42 -12.73 -35.24
CA SER A 143 -5.15 -13.84 -35.89
C SER A 143 -6.68 -13.63 -36.00
N LEU A 144 -7.20 -12.42 -35.75
CA LEU A 144 -8.61 -12.09 -35.97
C LEU A 144 -8.84 -10.99 -37.01
N GLU A 145 -7.78 -10.41 -37.60
CA GLU A 145 -7.91 -9.37 -38.62
C GLU A 145 -6.74 -9.41 -39.63
N SER A 146 -6.64 -10.45 -40.47
CA SER A 146 -5.98 -10.39 -41.79
C SER A 146 -5.89 -11.77 -42.47
N GLU A 147 -7.00 -12.21 -43.03
CA GLU A 147 -6.93 -13.01 -44.25
C GLU A 147 -6.92 -12.02 -45.42
N GLU A 148 -5.73 -11.67 -45.95
CA GLU A 148 -5.50 -11.48 -47.39
C GLU A 148 -4.03 -11.09 -47.70
N LYS A 149 -3.45 -11.81 -48.67
CA LYS A 149 -2.26 -11.52 -49.50
C LYS A 149 -0.86 -11.94 -49.00
N GLN A 150 -0.56 -13.20 -49.38
CA GLN A 150 0.55 -13.63 -50.26
C GLN A 150 2.02 -13.34 -49.90
N LYS A 151 2.72 -14.46 -49.63
CA LYS A 151 3.92 -15.00 -50.31
C LYS A 151 5.07 -14.05 -50.66
N GLY A 152 6.26 -14.34 -50.12
CA GLY A 152 7.51 -14.08 -50.84
C GLY A 152 8.84 -14.13 -50.08
N LYS A 153 9.41 -15.34 -49.99
CA LYS A 153 10.85 -15.66 -50.22
C LYS A 153 11.90 -15.45 -49.09
N SER A 154 12.78 -16.45 -49.07
CA SER A 154 13.87 -16.80 -48.15
C SER A 154 15.24 -16.20 -48.50
N SER A 155 16.11 -16.00 -47.49
CA SER A 155 17.57 -16.37 -47.45
C SER A 155 18.18 -15.90 -46.11
N LYS A 156 18.66 -16.75 -45.19
CA LYS A 156 19.95 -17.49 -45.07
C LYS A 156 21.20 -16.63 -44.78
N ARG A 157 21.93 -17.08 -43.74
CA ARG A 157 23.37 -16.87 -43.35
C ARG A 157 23.70 -15.57 -42.62
N GLU A 158 24.66 -15.44 -41.71
CA GLU A 158 25.66 -16.27 -40.97
C GLU A 158 26.28 -15.24 -39.97
N ASP A 159 26.35 -15.49 -38.67
CA ASP A 159 27.53 -15.93 -37.91
C ASP A 159 28.84 -15.14 -38.15
N THR A 160 29.31 -14.43 -37.10
CA THR A 160 30.73 -14.35 -36.74
C THR A 160 30.87 -14.03 -35.24
N ASN A 161 31.43 -15.02 -34.53
CA ASN A 161 32.18 -14.89 -33.28
C ASN A 161 33.33 -13.89 -33.42
N GLU A 162 33.70 -13.21 -32.34
CA GLU A 162 35.11 -13.10 -31.97
C GLU A 162 35.30 -12.91 -30.45
N LEU A 163 36.25 -13.71 -29.95
CA LEU A 163 36.72 -13.93 -28.58
C LEU A 163 38.13 -13.34 -28.48
N ILE A 164 38.45 -12.57 -27.44
CA ILE A 164 39.83 -12.33 -26.95
C ILE A 164 39.72 -12.10 -25.41
N GLN A 165 39.95 -13.12 -24.55
CA GLN A 165 41.20 -13.44 -23.82
C GLN A 165 41.85 -12.25 -23.09
N SER A 166 41.65 -12.10 -21.76
CA SER A 166 42.44 -12.67 -20.64
C SER A 166 43.85 -12.08 -20.47
N GLN A 167 44.14 -11.51 -19.29
CA GLN A 167 45.45 -11.59 -18.63
C GLN A 167 45.36 -11.22 -17.13
N ASP A 168 45.84 -12.15 -16.30
CA ASP A 168 46.16 -12.04 -14.88
C ASP A 168 47.40 -11.16 -14.63
N ILE A 169 47.48 -10.49 -13.46
CA ILE A 169 48.75 -10.21 -12.75
C ILE A 169 48.54 -10.32 -11.22
N GLU A 170 49.51 -11.01 -10.62
CA GLU A 170 49.69 -11.50 -9.24
C GLU A 170 49.76 -10.49 -8.08
N GLU A 171 49.61 -11.11 -6.90
CA GLU A 171 49.86 -10.71 -5.52
C GLU A 171 51.17 -9.93 -5.24
N LYS A 172 51.11 -9.07 -4.21
CA LYS A 172 52.23 -8.97 -3.26
C LYS A 172 51.76 -8.57 -1.85
N LEU A 173 52.14 -9.42 -0.89
CA LEU A 173 52.04 -9.26 0.56
C LEU A 173 52.93 -8.13 1.10
N GLY A 174 52.45 -7.44 2.13
CA GLY A 174 53.22 -6.49 2.94
C GLY A 174 52.51 -6.21 4.28
N SER A 175 53.11 -6.71 5.35
CA SER A 175 52.71 -6.70 6.76
C SER A 175 52.70 -5.32 7.45
N GLY A 176 51.76 -5.10 8.39
CA GLY A 176 51.85 -4.04 9.41
C GLY A 176 50.57 -3.88 10.27
N GLU A 177 50.54 -4.51 11.45
CA GLU A 177 49.57 -4.31 12.54
C GLU A 177 50.10 -3.26 13.57
N PRO A 178 49.34 -2.81 14.60
CA PRO A 178 48.05 -2.12 14.54
C PRO A 178 48.02 -0.86 15.47
N SER A 179 47.51 0.29 15.03
CA SER A 179 47.35 1.46 15.91
C SER A 179 45.95 1.51 16.52
N ARG A 180 45.88 1.11 17.80
CA ARG A 180 44.71 1.14 18.70
C ARG A 180 44.52 2.56 19.25
N SER A 181 43.43 3.27 18.91
CA SER A 181 43.09 4.55 19.55
C SER A 181 42.12 4.33 20.70
N VAL A 182 42.64 4.40 21.93
CA VAL A 182 41.89 4.39 23.19
C VAL A 182 41.18 5.74 23.35
N LYS A 183 39.84 5.75 23.47
CA LYS A 183 39.10 6.91 23.99
C LYS A 183 38.98 6.77 25.51
N VAL A 184 39.65 7.68 26.21
CA VAL A 184 39.66 7.83 27.67
C VAL A 184 38.30 8.34 28.16
N HIS A 185 37.70 7.63 29.11
CA HIS A 185 36.56 8.12 29.89
C HIS A 185 37.02 9.18 30.90
N THR A 186 36.62 10.44 30.72
CA THR A 186 36.73 11.48 31.74
C THR A 186 35.52 11.43 32.67
N VAL A 187 35.77 11.29 33.98
CA VAL A 187 34.75 11.36 35.03
C VAL A 187 34.24 12.80 35.18
N PRO A 188 32.91 13.06 35.25
CA PRO A 188 32.37 14.40 35.48
C PRO A 188 32.66 14.89 36.92
N LYS A 189 33.05 16.15 37.06
CA LYS A 189 33.20 16.80 38.39
C LYS A 189 31.84 16.91 39.09
N PRO A 190 31.75 16.72 40.43
CA PRO A 190 30.50 16.87 41.17
C PRO A 190 30.05 18.34 41.15
N GLY A 191 28.82 18.60 40.70
CA GLY A 191 28.20 19.93 40.76
C GLY A 191 27.83 20.31 42.20
N LYS A 192 27.90 21.61 42.53
CA LYS A 192 27.38 22.15 43.79
C LYS A 192 25.88 21.83 43.90
N GLY A 193 25.47 21.21 45.01
CA GLY A 193 24.09 20.82 45.29
C GLY A 193 23.10 21.98 45.26
N ALA A 194 21.81 21.65 45.30
CA ALA A 194 20.72 22.59 45.13
C ALA A 194 20.75 23.72 46.18
N ASP A 195 20.65 24.96 45.69
CA ASP A 195 20.50 26.19 46.47
C ASP A 195 19.17 26.18 47.24
N LEU A 196 19.23 25.99 48.57
CA LEU A 196 18.09 25.87 49.48
C LEU A 196 17.28 27.17 49.63
N SER A 197 17.76 28.30 49.08
CA SER A 197 17.03 29.58 49.10
C SER A 197 16.04 29.73 47.93
N LYS A 198 16.00 28.79 46.99
CA LYS A 198 15.07 28.80 45.84
C LYS A 198 13.92 27.81 46.06
N PRO A 199 12.66 28.21 45.82
CA PRO A 199 11.53 27.28 45.92
C PRO A 199 11.72 26.14 44.90
N PRO A 200 11.42 24.88 45.27
CA PRO A 200 11.64 23.74 44.39
C PRO A 200 10.86 23.90 43.08
N CYS A 201 11.55 23.74 41.95
CA CYS A 201 10.92 23.79 40.63
C CYS A 201 9.88 22.68 40.52
N ARG A 202 8.59 23.06 40.60
CA ARG A 202 7.47 22.13 40.38
C ARG A 202 7.54 21.58 38.96
N LYS A 203 7.40 20.25 38.82
CA LYS A 203 7.39 19.60 37.49
C LYS A 203 6.25 20.21 36.66
N ALA A 204 6.53 20.58 35.41
CA ALA A 204 5.57 21.25 34.53
C ALA A 204 4.24 20.48 34.29
N LYS A 205 4.20 19.18 34.64
CA LYS A 205 2.99 18.35 34.64
C LYS A 205 2.02 18.68 35.79
N GLU A 206 2.53 19.05 36.94
CA GLU A 206 1.73 19.39 38.13
C GLU A 206 1.09 20.77 38.00
N ILE A 207 1.86 21.75 37.52
CA ILE A 207 1.35 23.10 37.22
C ILE A 207 0.19 23.03 36.19
N ARG A 208 0.28 22.14 35.20
CA ARG A 208 -0.79 21.93 34.21
C ARG A 208 -2.04 21.27 34.82
N LYS A 209 -1.88 20.30 35.75
CA LYS A 209 -3.01 19.69 36.47
C LYS A 209 -3.72 20.71 37.38
N GLU A 210 -2.96 21.54 38.08
CA GLU A 210 -3.49 22.59 38.96
C GLU A 210 -4.27 23.64 38.19
N ARG A 211 -3.73 24.13 37.05
CA ARG A 211 -4.45 25.04 36.14
C ARG A 211 -5.75 24.44 35.59
N LYS A 212 -5.79 23.13 35.31
CA LYS A 212 -7.02 22.44 34.88
C LYS A 212 -8.06 22.39 35.99
N ARG A 213 -7.63 22.15 37.24
CA ARG A 213 -8.52 22.10 38.43
C ARG A 213 -9.11 23.48 38.73
N LEU A 214 -8.31 24.54 38.63
CA LEU A 214 -8.75 25.93 38.81
C LEU A 214 -9.78 26.37 37.75
N LYS A 215 -9.59 26.00 36.48
CA LYS A 215 -10.58 26.27 35.42
C LYS A 215 -11.92 25.57 35.67
N LEU A 216 -11.89 24.34 36.18
CA LEU A 216 -13.10 23.58 36.48
C LEU A 216 -13.87 24.19 37.68
N MET A 217 -13.16 24.66 38.70
CA MET A 217 -13.77 25.38 39.82
C MET A 217 -14.38 26.72 39.41
N GLN A 218 -13.75 27.46 38.49
CA GLN A 218 -14.33 28.70 37.94
C GLN A 218 -15.57 28.44 37.08
N GLN A 219 -15.61 27.34 36.33
CA GLN A 219 -16.80 26.96 35.56
C GLN A 219 -17.98 26.57 36.47
N ASN A 220 -17.73 25.84 37.57
CA ASN A 220 -18.79 25.49 38.51
C ASN A 220 -19.35 26.71 39.25
N ARG A 221 -18.52 27.72 39.51
CA ARG A 221 -18.95 28.97 40.18
C ARG A 221 -19.77 29.89 39.28
N ALA A 222 -19.63 29.77 37.96
CA ALA A 222 -20.44 30.52 37.00
C ALA A 222 -21.85 29.92 36.83
N GLY A 223 -22.01 28.61 37.01
CA GLY A 223 -23.30 27.93 36.92
C GLY A 223 -24.23 28.12 38.12
N GLU A 224 -23.70 28.50 39.28
CA GLU A 224 -24.52 28.76 40.49
C GLU A 224 -25.13 30.18 40.54
N LEU A 225 -24.65 31.12 39.70
CA LEU A 225 -25.16 32.51 39.68
C LEU A 225 -26.31 32.74 38.69
N GLU A 226 -26.61 31.79 37.80
CA GLU A 226 -27.69 31.90 36.80
C GLU A 226 -29.04 31.31 37.27
N GLY A 227 -29.13 30.85 38.53
CA GLY A 227 -30.29 30.14 39.08
C GLY A 227 -31.38 30.97 39.75
N LEU A 228 -31.39 32.30 39.63
CA LEU A 228 -32.34 33.19 40.35
C LEU A 228 -32.73 34.44 39.53
N GLN A 229 -33.42 34.32 38.39
CA GLN A 229 -34.43 35.32 37.98
C GLN A 229 -35.25 34.95 36.73
N ALA A 230 -36.57 35.18 36.87
CA ALA A 230 -37.57 35.53 35.85
C ALA A 230 -38.32 34.44 35.06
N GLN A 231 -39.60 34.29 35.40
CA GLN A 231 -40.71 33.94 34.50
C GLN A 231 -41.14 35.20 33.71
N CYS A 232 -41.35 35.09 32.39
CA CYS A 232 -42.45 35.65 31.57
C CYS A 232 -42.19 35.51 30.06
N GLU A 233 -43.27 35.58 29.29
CA GLU A 233 -43.57 35.13 27.91
C GLU A 233 -42.78 35.69 26.69
N PRO A 234 -43.01 35.16 25.45
CA PRO A 234 -42.01 35.08 24.38
C PRO A 234 -42.22 36.11 23.25
N LEU A 235 -41.13 36.63 22.68
CA LEU A 235 -41.09 37.07 21.27
C LEU A 235 -39.66 37.32 20.76
N SER A 236 -39.38 36.65 19.64
CA SER A 236 -38.51 36.97 18.49
C SER A 236 -37.06 37.48 18.65
N SER A 237 -36.23 36.95 17.73
CA SER A 237 -34.85 37.31 17.38
C SER A 237 -33.73 36.76 18.29
N SER A 238 -33.31 35.53 18.00
CA SER A 238 -32.06 34.98 18.54
C SER A 238 -30.84 35.49 17.75
N PRO A 239 -29.80 36.04 18.40
CA PRO A 239 -28.51 36.34 17.75
C PRO A 239 -27.76 35.04 17.39
N PRO A 240 -26.74 35.07 16.50
CA PRO A 240 -26.11 33.85 16.00
C PRO A 240 -25.48 33.09 17.16
N LYS A 241 -25.97 31.86 17.38
CA LYS A 241 -25.44 30.93 18.37
C LYS A 241 -23.93 30.79 18.17
N ALA A 242 -23.18 31.03 19.24
CA ALA A 242 -21.75 30.73 19.31
C ALA A 242 -21.48 29.34 18.74
N LYS A 243 -20.53 29.23 17.82
CA LYS A 243 -20.10 27.95 17.21
C LYS A 243 -19.86 26.94 18.33
N CYS A 244 -20.68 25.89 18.36
CA CYS A 244 -20.45 24.74 19.21
C CYS A 244 -19.03 24.21 18.94
N ASN A 245 -18.23 23.95 19.98
CA ASN A 245 -16.89 23.38 19.89
C ASN A 245 -16.96 21.89 19.46
N GLN A 246 -17.60 21.60 18.32
CA GLN A 246 -17.55 20.30 17.69
C GLN A 246 -16.15 20.10 17.12
N PRO A 247 -15.50 18.95 17.38
CA PRO A 247 -14.22 18.64 16.75
C PRO A 247 -14.40 18.58 15.23
N LYS A 248 -13.58 19.33 14.47
CA LYS A 248 -13.53 19.25 12.99
C LYS A 248 -13.43 17.80 12.53
N SER A 249 -14.24 17.42 11.54
CA SER A 249 -14.21 16.10 10.90
C SER A 249 -12.92 15.91 10.07
N LEU A 250 -12.71 14.71 9.52
CA LEU A 250 -11.57 14.45 8.64
C LEU A 250 -11.73 15.23 7.33
N GLU A 251 -12.95 15.24 6.81
CA GLU A 251 -13.38 15.91 5.59
C GLU A 251 -13.22 17.42 5.74
N ASP A 252 -13.62 18.00 6.88
CA ASP A 252 -13.41 19.43 7.19
C ASP A 252 -11.93 19.82 7.21
N LEU A 253 -11.02 18.89 7.53
CA LEU A 253 -9.58 19.15 7.59
C LEU A 253 -8.90 18.92 6.23
N ILE A 254 -9.51 18.15 5.34
CA ILE A 254 -8.96 17.82 4.02
C ILE A 254 -9.50 18.76 2.93
N PHE A 255 -10.79 19.08 3.01
CA PHE A 255 -11.53 19.90 2.04
C PHE A 255 -11.77 21.33 2.55
N GLU A 256 -11.04 21.76 3.58
CA GLU A 256 -11.11 23.15 4.08
C GLU A 256 -10.77 24.12 2.93
N SER A 257 -11.72 25.00 2.59
CA SER A 257 -11.48 26.04 1.60
C SER A 257 -10.35 26.95 2.06
N LEU A 258 -9.31 27.07 1.23
CA LEU A 258 -8.18 27.95 1.50
C LEU A 258 -8.59 29.42 1.22
N PRO A 259 -7.96 30.40 1.91
CA PRO A 259 -8.14 31.82 1.60
C PRO A 259 -7.79 32.14 0.13
N GLU A 260 -8.40 33.18 -0.43
CA GLU A 260 -8.12 33.62 -1.82
C GLU A 260 -6.64 33.99 -2.04
N ASN A 261 -5.93 34.41 -0.99
CA ASN A 261 -4.51 34.75 -1.01
C ASN A 261 -3.60 33.59 -0.56
N ALA A 262 -4.06 32.34 -0.64
CA ALA A 262 -3.25 31.18 -0.31
C ALA A 262 -1.96 31.12 -1.15
N SER A 263 -0.84 30.77 -0.51
CA SER A 263 0.46 30.73 -1.16
C SER A 263 0.61 29.62 -2.19
N HIS A 264 -0.10 28.50 -2.00
CA HIS A 264 -0.05 27.35 -2.91
C HIS A 264 -1.45 26.79 -3.16
N LYS A 265 -1.64 26.25 -4.35
CA LYS A 265 -2.87 25.54 -4.77
C LYS A 265 -2.58 24.05 -4.89
N LEU A 266 -3.25 23.24 -4.06
CA LEU A 266 -3.25 21.78 -4.18
C LEU A 266 -4.51 21.30 -4.88
N GLU A 267 -4.34 20.58 -5.98
CA GLU A 267 -5.39 19.89 -6.70
C GLU A 267 -5.14 18.38 -6.62
N VAL A 268 -6.18 17.59 -6.36
CA VAL A 268 -6.08 16.12 -6.45
C VAL A 268 -7.00 15.61 -7.53
N ARG A 269 -6.42 14.86 -8.46
CA ARG A 269 -7.10 14.29 -9.61
C ARG A 269 -7.07 12.78 -9.50
N LEU A 270 -8.19 12.15 -9.84
CA LEU A 270 -8.29 10.70 -9.92
C LEU A 270 -8.26 10.33 -11.40
N VAL A 271 -7.14 9.75 -11.84
CA VAL A 271 -6.88 9.49 -13.26
C VAL A 271 -6.90 7.99 -13.50
N PRO A 272 -7.77 7.46 -14.39
CA PRO A 272 -7.76 6.04 -14.74
C PRO A 272 -6.40 5.60 -15.28
N VAL A 273 -5.92 4.42 -14.89
CA VAL A 273 -4.68 3.85 -15.42
C VAL A 273 -4.97 3.24 -16.79
N SER A 274 -4.90 4.09 -17.82
CA SER A 274 -5.12 3.68 -19.20
C SER A 274 -4.30 4.54 -20.16
N PHE A 275 -3.53 3.90 -21.03
CA PHE A 275 -2.89 4.57 -22.17
C PHE A 275 -3.87 4.90 -23.29
N GLU A 276 -5.17 4.85 -23.06
CA GLU A 276 -6.18 5.44 -23.94
C GLU A 276 -6.69 6.77 -23.37
N ASP A 277 -6.65 6.92 -22.04
CA ASP A 277 -7.10 8.11 -21.32
C ASP A 277 -6.20 9.33 -21.59
N PRO A 278 -6.76 10.48 -22.03
CA PRO A 278 -5.98 11.68 -22.33
C PRO A 278 -5.25 12.29 -21.13
N GLU A 279 -5.85 12.22 -19.94
CA GLU A 279 -5.27 12.79 -18.73
C GLU A 279 -4.09 11.92 -18.25
N PHE A 280 -4.23 10.60 -18.31
CA PHE A 280 -3.14 9.67 -18.04
C PHE A 280 -1.96 9.87 -18.99
N LYS A 281 -2.22 9.94 -20.31
CA LYS A 281 -1.19 10.20 -21.33
C LYS A 281 -0.44 11.51 -21.08
N SER A 282 -1.18 12.59 -20.83
CA SER A 282 -0.59 13.93 -20.68
C SER A 282 0.22 14.08 -19.39
N SER A 283 -0.16 13.37 -18.32
CA SER A 283 0.55 13.38 -17.03
C SER A 283 1.68 12.35 -16.94
N PHE A 284 1.73 11.35 -17.84
CA PHE A 284 2.67 10.23 -17.78
C PHE A 284 4.13 10.64 -17.60
N SER A 285 4.64 11.58 -18.39
CA SER A 285 6.07 11.96 -18.35
C SER A 285 6.45 12.66 -17.03
N GLN A 286 5.56 13.48 -16.46
CA GLN A 286 5.78 14.11 -15.16
C GLN A 286 5.72 13.07 -14.04
N SER A 287 4.76 12.16 -14.12
CA SER A 287 4.59 11.06 -13.18
C SER A 287 5.81 10.12 -13.17
N PHE A 288 6.32 9.75 -14.35
CA PHE A 288 7.55 8.96 -14.48
C PHE A 288 8.77 9.69 -13.90
N SER A 289 8.93 10.98 -14.21
CA SER A 289 10.05 11.78 -13.66
C SER A 289 10.01 11.85 -12.12
N LEU A 290 8.80 11.95 -11.55
CA LEU A 290 8.59 11.90 -10.12
C LEU A 290 8.94 10.53 -9.53
N TYR A 291 8.52 9.45 -10.18
CA TYR A 291 8.87 8.08 -9.79
C TYR A 291 10.38 7.87 -9.74
N VAL A 292 11.12 8.25 -10.79
CA VAL A 292 12.58 8.14 -10.84
C VAL A 292 13.22 8.92 -9.69
N LYS A 293 12.80 10.18 -9.49
CA LYS A 293 13.30 11.01 -8.38
C LYS A 293 13.09 10.33 -7.03
N TYR A 294 11.91 9.74 -6.83
CA TYR A 294 11.56 9.04 -5.60
C TYR A 294 12.39 7.76 -5.41
N GLN A 295 12.53 6.91 -6.43
CA GLN A 295 13.33 5.68 -6.36
C GLN A 295 14.77 5.98 -5.96
N MET A 296 15.41 6.92 -6.67
CA MET A 296 16.81 7.27 -6.40
C MET A 296 17.00 7.86 -5.00
N ALA A 297 16.09 8.72 -4.53
CA ALA A 297 16.25 9.39 -3.25
C ALA A 297 15.87 8.51 -2.04
N ILE A 298 14.80 7.73 -2.14
CA ILE A 298 14.21 7.00 -1.02
C ILE A 298 14.68 5.54 -0.97
N HIS A 299 14.83 4.90 -2.13
CA HIS A 299 15.24 3.50 -2.24
C HIS A 299 16.73 3.33 -2.54
N GLN A 300 17.42 4.40 -2.96
CA GLN A 300 18.82 4.36 -3.38
C GLN A 300 19.05 3.43 -4.58
N ASP A 301 18.00 3.23 -5.39
CA ASP A 301 18.08 2.46 -6.61
C ASP A 301 18.96 3.21 -7.62
N PRO A 302 19.82 2.50 -8.37
CA PRO A 302 20.68 3.13 -9.34
C PRO A 302 19.84 3.60 -10.56
N PRO A 303 20.27 4.66 -11.27
CA PRO A 303 19.47 5.27 -12.34
C PRO A 303 19.07 4.31 -13.46
N ASP A 304 19.89 3.30 -13.73
CA ASP A 304 19.68 2.25 -14.73
C ASP A 304 18.60 1.24 -14.33
N GLU A 305 18.30 1.09 -13.04
CA GLU A 305 17.19 0.26 -12.54
C GLU A 305 15.86 1.04 -12.48
N CYS A 306 15.87 2.35 -12.68
CA CYS A 306 14.70 3.23 -12.65
C CYS A 306 14.07 3.44 -14.04
N GLY A 307 14.00 2.38 -14.85
CA GLY A 307 13.58 2.47 -16.24
C GLY A 307 12.08 2.76 -16.44
N LYS A 308 11.74 3.31 -17.61
CA LYS A 308 10.35 3.55 -18.02
C LYS A 308 9.56 2.26 -18.18
N THR A 309 10.23 1.16 -18.54
CA THR A 309 9.63 -0.16 -18.71
C THR A 309 9.12 -0.69 -17.37
N GLU A 310 9.93 -0.61 -16.31
CA GLU A 310 9.60 -1.01 -14.96
C GLU A 310 8.44 -0.18 -14.42
N PHE A 311 8.55 1.15 -14.51
CA PHE A 311 7.46 2.06 -14.13
C PHE A 311 6.15 1.69 -14.84
N THR A 312 6.20 1.48 -16.15
CA THR A 312 5.02 1.13 -16.95
C THR A 312 4.45 -0.21 -16.52
N ARG A 313 5.27 -1.25 -16.48
CA ARG A 313 4.85 -2.62 -16.19
C ARG A 313 4.18 -2.73 -14.83
N PHE A 314 4.72 -2.05 -13.83
CA PHE A 314 4.28 -2.24 -12.46
C PHE A 314 3.22 -1.26 -11.97
N LEU A 315 3.28 0.00 -12.43
CA LEU A 315 2.42 1.06 -11.94
C LEU A 315 1.43 1.56 -12.99
N CYS A 316 1.62 1.23 -14.27
CA CYS A 316 0.77 1.69 -15.38
C CYS A 316 0.09 0.56 -16.16
N SER A 317 0.49 -0.69 -15.97
CA SER A 317 -0.11 -1.85 -16.64
C SER A 317 -0.90 -2.68 -15.63
N SER A 318 -2.21 -2.43 -15.57
CA SER A 318 -3.13 -3.19 -14.72
C SER A 318 -3.71 -4.42 -15.45
N PRO A 319 -3.91 -5.55 -14.76
CA PRO A 319 -4.74 -6.62 -15.29
C PRO A 319 -6.24 -6.35 -15.06
N LEU A 320 -6.60 -5.35 -14.26
CA LEU A 320 -7.98 -5.07 -13.90
C LEU A 320 -8.73 -4.46 -15.09
N GLU A 321 -9.78 -5.13 -15.53
CA GLU A 321 -10.73 -4.61 -16.49
C GLU A 321 -11.57 -3.52 -15.82
N ALA A 322 -11.56 -2.31 -16.39
CA ALA A 322 -12.37 -1.21 -15.89
C ALA A 322 -13.86 -1.55 -16.01
N GLU A 323 -14.62 -1.29 -14.96
CA GLU A 323 -16.04 -1.64 -14.90
C GLU A 323 -16.85 -0.47 -14.34
N THR A 324 -17.96 -0.15 -15.01
CA THR A 324 -18.96 0.80 -14.50
C THR A 324 -20.25 0.06 -14.21
N SER A 325 -20.81 0.27 -13.02
CA SER A 325 -22.10 -0.30 -12.62
C SER A 325 -23.05 0.83 -12.20
N PRO A 326 -24.37 0.72 -12.47
CA PRO A 326 -25.35 1.71 -12.03
C PRO A 326 -25.34 1.98 -10.51
N ASN A 327 -24.99 0.96 -9.73
CA ASN A 327 -24.88 1.03 -8.27
C ASN A 327 -23.43 1.20 -7.78
N GLY A 328 -22.49 1.37 -8.72
CA GLY A 328 -21.07 1.57 -8.46
C GLY A 328 -20.70 3.04 -8.27
N PRO A 329 -19.43 3.32 -7.94
CA PRO A 329 -18.92 4.68 -7.83
C PRO A 329 -18.92 5.37 -9.19
N ASP A 330 -19.09 6.70 -9.21
CA ASP A 330 -19.11 7.49 -10.46
C ASP A 330 -17.83 7.36 -11.28
N CYS A 331 -16.69 7.18 -10.62
CA CYS A 331 -15.40 6.97 -11.27
C CYS A 331 -15.24 5.55 -11.85
N GLY A 332 -16.17 4.64 -11.58
CA GLY A 332 -16.04 3.22 -11.93
C GLY A 332 -15.08 2.46 -11.01
N TYR A 333 -14.97 1.16 -11.25
CA TYR A 333 -14.02 0.25 -10.63
C TYR A 333 -12.82 0.03 -11.56
N GLY A 334 -11.67 -0.29 -10.97
CA GLY A 334 -10.43 -0.54 -11.71
C GLY A 334 -9.22 0.10 -11.03
N SER A 335 -8.17 0.37 -11.80
CA SER A 335 -6.93 0.97 -11.30
C SER A 335 -6.84 2.45 -11.64
N PHE A 336 -6.41 3.25 -10.67
CA PHE A 336 -6.32 4.71 -10.78
C PHE A 336 -5.00 5.24 -10.21
N HIS A 337 -4.53 6.35 -10.78
CA HIS A 337 -3.54 7.22 -10.17
C HIS A 337 -4.25 8.39 -9.50
N GLN A 338 -4.21 8.45 -8.18
CA GLN A 338 -4.58 9.63 -7.42
C GLN A 338 -3.39 10.60 -7.42
N GLN A 339 -3.45 11.60 -8.31
CA GLN A 339 -2.36 12.54 -8.56
C GLN A 339 -2.52 13.81 -7.72
N TYR A 340 -1.44 14.23 -7.06
CA TYR A 340 -1.39 15.41 -6.20
C TYR A 340 -0.61 16.50 -6.91
N TRP A 341 -1.31 17.53 -7.39
CA TRP A 341 -0.78 18.64 -8.15
C TRP A 341 -0.64 19.88 -7.26
N LEU A 342 0.59 20.31 -7.01
CA LEU A 342 0.89 21.55 -6.30
C LEU A 342 1.37 22.60 -7.30
N ASP A 343 0.64 23.71 -7.41
CA ASP A 343 0.95 24.83 -8.32
C ASP A 343 1.22 24.38 -9.78
N GLY A 344 0.44 23.39 -10.24
CA GLY A 344 0.55 22.85 -11.60
C GLY A 344 1.64 21.78 -11.80
N LYS A 345 2.34 21.35 -10.74
CA LYS A 345 3.33 20.26 -10.78
C LYS A 345 2.87 19.06 -9.95
N ILE A 346 3.04 17.84 -10.46
CA ILE A 346 2.80 16.62 -9.68
C ILE A 346 3.86 16.49 -8.58
N ILE A 347 3.42 16.38 -7.32
CA ILE A 347 4.29 16.18 -6.14
C ILE A 347 4.09 14.81 -5.46
N ALA A 348 3.00 14.10 -5.75
CA ALA A 348 2.78 12.74 -5.29
C ALA A 348 1.79 12.02 -6.20
N VAL A 349 1.90 10.70 -6.27
CA VAL A 349 0.93 9.84 -6.95
C VAL A 349 0.68 8.60 -6.11
N GLY A 350 -0.56 8.42 -5.67
CA GLY A 350 -1.05 7.18 -5.08
C GLY A 350 -1.61 6.27 -6.18
N VAL A 351 -1.03 5.09 -6.35
CA VAL A 351 -1.57 4.04 -7.20
C VAL A 351 -2.57 3.25 -6.37
N ILE A 352 -3.84 3.29 -6.76
CA ILE A 352 -4.95 2.69 -6.01
C ILE A 352 -5.81 1.83 -6.92
N ASP A 353 -6.41 0.79 -6.34
CA ASP A 353 -7.50 0.03 -6.96
C ASP A 353 -8.81 0.37 -6.27
N ILE A 354 -9.84 0.68 -7.05
CA ILE A 354 -11.21 0.84 -6.58
C ILE A 354 -11.94 -0.46 -6.92
N LEU A 355 -12.32 -1.19 -5.89
CA LEU A 355 -12.91 -2.53 -5.96
C LEU A 355 -14.31 -2.53 -5.32
N PRO A 356 -15.13 -3.57 -5.57
CA PRO A 356 -16.50 -3.64 -5.07
C PRO A 356 -16.66 -3.34 -3.57
N HIS A 357 -15.70 -3.76 -2.73
CA HIS A 357 -15.79 -3.58 -1.27
C HIS A 357 -14.77 -2.62 -0.68
N CYS A 358 -13.77 -2.17 -1.44
CA CYS A 358 -12.71 -1.33 -0.91
C CYS A 358 -12.03 -0.39 -1.91
N VAL A 359 -11.37 0.63 -1.36
CA VAL A 359 -10.20 1.26 -2.01
C VAL A 359 -8.96 0.54 -1.49
N SER A 360 -8.09 0.07 -2.37
CA SER A 360 -6.84 -0.61 -2.03
C SER A 360 -5.64 0.19 -2.49
N SER A 361 -4.78 0.63 -1.57
CA SER A 361 -3.49 1.24 -1.92
C SER A 361 -2.53 0.17 -2.44
N VAL A 362 -1.97 0.43 -3.61
CA VAL A 362 -0.96 -0.44 -4.25
C VAL A 362 0.43 0.12 -4.01
N TYR A 363 0.64 1.40 -4.33
CA TYR A 363 1.95 2.04 -4.23
C TYR A 363 1.83 3.56 -4.09
N LEU A 364 2.82 4.20 -3.50
CA LEU A 364 2.90 5.66 -3.38
C LEU A 364 4.33 6.10 -3.68
N TYR A 365 4.48 7.08 -4.56
CA TYR A 365 5.73 7.78 -4.79
C TYR A 365 5.47 9.29 -4.77
N TYR A 366 6.45 10.04 -4.27
CA TYR A 366 6.31 11.47 -4.03
C TYR A 366 7.62 12.22 -4.18
N ASP A 367 7.54 13.54 -4.31
CA ASP A 367 8.69 14.41 -4.49
C ASP A 367 9.38 14.57 -3.12
N PRO A 368 10.62 14.07 -2.94
CA PRO A 368 11.32 14.07 -1.65
C PRO A 368 11.52 15.48 -1.06
N ASP A 369 11.50 16.52 -1.90
CA ASP A 369 11.61 17.92 -1.47
C ASP A 369 10.42 18.33 -0.59
N TYR A 370 9.30 17.61 -0.71
CA TYR A 370 8.08 17.80 0.09
C TYR A 370 7.93 16.75 1.21
N SER A 371 8.97 15.98 1.52
CA SER A 371 8.98 14.98 2.61
C SER A 371 8.53 15.56 3.96
N PHE A 372 8.81 16.84 4.21
CA PHE A 372 8.35 17.54 5.40
C PHE A 372 6.82 17.50 5.53
N LEU A 373 6.04 17.42 4.45
CA LEU A 373 4.58 17.34 4.52
C LEU A 373 4.05 15.96 4.96
N SER A 374 4.93 14.96 5.12
CA SER A 374 4.56 13.59 5.47
C SER A 374 3.54 13.01 4.50
N LEU A 375 3.85 13.09 3.19
CA LEU A 375 2.92 12.77 2.11
C LEU A 375 2.34 11.36 2.19
N GLY A 376 3.06 10.37 2.74
CA GLY A 376 2.51 9.03 2.97
C GLY A 376 1.39 8.96 4.01
N VAL A 377 1.47 9.76 5.07
CA VAL A 377 0.37 9.85 6.05
C VAL A 377 -0.77 10.70 5.48
N TYR A 378 -0.43 11.78 4.78
CA TYR A 378 -1.43 12.64 4.15
C TYR A 378 -2.25 11.89 3.08
N SER A 379 -1.62 11.10 2.22
CA SER A 379 -2.31 10.32 1.19
C SER A 379 -3.21 9.25 1.80
N ALA A 380 -2.75 8.53 2.83
CA ALA A 380 -3.59 7.55 3.52
C ALA A 380 -4.85 8.20 4.14
N LEU A 381 -4.73 9.40 4.71
CA LEU A 381 -5.88 10.15 5.23
C LEU A 381 -6.83 10.61 4.11
N ARG A 382 -6.30 11.01 2.95
CA ARG A 382 -7.09 11.32 1.75
C ARG A 382 -7.81 10.11 1.21
N GLU A 383 -7.16 8.96 1.14
CA GLU A 383 -7.74 7.70 0.67
C GLU A 383 -8.84 7.19 1.63
N ILE A 384 -8.69 7.38 2.95
CA ILE A 384 -9.76 7.12 3.93
C ILE A 384 -10.97 8.02 3.68
N ALA A 385 -10.77 9.33 3.52
CA ALA A 385 -11.86 10.27 3.24
C ALA A 385 -12.52 9.97 1.89
N PHE A 386 -11.72 9.63 0.88
CA PHE A 386 -12.20 9.23 -0.44
C PHE A 386 -13.05 7.95 -0.36
N THR A 387 -12.61 6.96 0.41
CA THR A 387 -13.40 5.73 0.62
C THR A 387 -14.76 6.03 1.26
N ARG A 388 -14.82 6.96 2.23
CA ARG A 388 -16.09 7.40 2.83
C ARG A 388 -17.00 8.05 1.81
N HIS A 389 -16.44 8.90 0.95
CA HIS A 389 -17.22 9.54 -0.11
C HIS A 389 -17.78 8.53 -1.11
N LEU A 390 -16.97 7.56 -1.55
CA LEU A 390 -17.46 6.49 -2.43
C LEU A 390 -18.55 5.64 -1.77
N HIS A 391 -18.44 5.40 -0.46
CA HIS A 391 -19.44 4.66 0.32
C HIS A 391 -20.83 5.30 0.27
N GLU A 392 -20.93 6.64 0.19
CA GLU A 392 -22.21 7.36 0.15
C GLU A 392 -23.09 6.91 -1.02
N LYS A 393 -22.47 6.55 -2.15
CA LYS A 393 -23.14 6.03 -3.34
C LYS A 393 -23.14 4.49 -3.39
N THR A 394 -22.05 3.86 -2.95
CA THR A 394 -21.84 2.42 -3.03
C THR A 394 -21.60 1.86 -1.63
N SER A 395 -22.68 1.52 -0.93
CA SER A 395 -22.62 1.06 0.47
C SER A 395 -21.78 -0.20 0.70
N GLN A 396 -21.60 -1.04 -0.33
CA GLN A 396 -20.73 -2.22 -0.27
C GLN A 396 -19.24 -1.83 -0.16
N LEU A 397 -18.84 -0.69 -0.73
CA LEU A 397 -17.48 -0.16 -0.66
C LEU A 397 -17.27 0.49 0.72
N SER A 398 -16.76 -0.31 1.67
CA SER A 398 -16.77 0.04 3.09
C SER A 398 -15.40 0.00 3.75
N TYR A 399 -14.36 -0.41 3.03
CA TYR A 399 -13.05 -0.67 3.61
C TYR A 399 -11.93 0.02 2.84
N TYR A 400 -10.84 0.33 3.56
CA TYR A 400 -9.62 0.86 2.96
C TYR A 400 -8.47 -0.11 3.22
N TYR A 401 -7.93 -0.72 2.16
CA TYR A 401 -6.90 -1.75 2.24
C TYR A 401 -5.53 -1.09 2.11
N MET A 402 -4.71 -1.21 3.15
CA MET A 402 -3.42 -0.52 3.22
C MET A 402 -2.26 -1.42 2.79
N GLY A 403 -2.53 -2.47 2.02
CA GLY A 403 -1.55 -3.51 1.67
C GLY A 403 -1.29 -4.47 2.82
N PHE A 404 -0.01 -4.62 3.19
CA PHE A 404 0.42 -5.52 4.27
C PHE A 404 0.82 -4.77 5.55
N TYR A 405 0.59 -5.42 6.68
CA TYR A 405 1.12 -5.14 8.01
C TYR A 405 2.15 -6.22 8.37
N ILE A 406 3.34 -5.80 8.79
CA ILE A 406 4.40 -6.69 9.23
C ILE A 406 4.82 -6.24 10.62
N HIS A 407 4.54 -7.09 11.62
CA HIS A 407 4.71 -6.73 13.02
C HIS A 407 6.18 -6.45 13.39
N SER A 408 7.11 -7.18 12.77
CA SER A 408 8.56 -7.06 13.00
C SER A 408 9.24 -5.94 12.20
N CYS A 409 8.53 -5.27 11.28
CA CYS A 409 9.09 -4.24 10.42
C CYS A 409 8.51 -2.87 10.78
N PRO A 410 9.29 -1.95 11.38
CA PRO A 410 8.80 -0.62 11.77
C PRO A 410 8.12 0.13 10.62
N LYS A 411 8.67 0.02 9.40
CA LYS A 411 8.16 0.64 8.17
C LYS A 411 6.78 0.15 7.74
N MET A 412 6.35 -1.00 8.24
CA MET A 412 5.04 -1.58 7.95
C MET A 412 4.14 -1.63 9.19
N LYS A 413 4.71 -1.54 10.40
CA LYS A 413 4.00 -1.58 11.68
C LYS A 413 3.10 -0.36 11.88
N TYR A 414 3.41 0.80 11.27
CA TYR A 414 2.64 2.04 11.41
C TYR A 414 1.18 1.90 10.91
N LYS A 415 0.90 1.00 9.96
CA LYS A 415 -0.45 0.82 9.41
C LYS A 415 -1.46 0.36 10.46
N GLY A 416 -1.00 -0.31 11.52
CA GLY A 416 -1.83 -0.67 12.67
C GLY A 416 -2.29 0.52 13.53
N GLN A 417 -1.84 1.74 13.23
CA GLN A 417 -2.25 2.96 13.93
C GLN A 417 -3.51 3.60 13.31
N TYR A 418 -3.97 3.11 12.15
CA TYR A 418 -5.17 3.60 11.46
C TYR A 418 -6.42 2.90 11.99
N ARG A 419 -6.84 3.26 13.20
CA ARG A 419 -7.89 2.54 13.93
C ARG A 419 -9.31 3.07 13.66
N PRO A 420 -10.33 2.19 13.70
CA PRO A 420 -10.21 0.74 13.86
C PRO A 420 -9.73 0.05 12.57
N SER A 421 -8.91 -1.00 12.74
CA SER A 421 -8.33 -1.79 11.64
C SER A 421 -8.38 -3.28 11.96
N ASP A 422 -8.48 -4.10 10.92
CA ASP A 422 -8.53 -5.55 11.00
C ASP A 422 -7.32 -6.17 10.31
N LEU A 423 -6.83 -7.29 10.83
CA LEU A 423 -5.88 -8.18 10.15
C LEU A 423 -6.61 -9.42 9.63
N LEU A 424 -6.23 -9.86 8.44
CA LEU A 424 -6.72 -11.10 7.85
C LEU A 424 -6.03 -12.31 8.50
N CYS A 425 -6.80 -13.27 8.99
CA CYS A 425 -6.27 -14.55 9.45
C CYS A 425 -5.65 -15.31 8.26
N PRO A 426 -4.37 -15.73 8.34
CA PRO A 426 -3.66 -16.31 7.19
C PRO A 426 -4.19 -17.70 6.77
N GLU A 427 -4.96 -18.37 7.63
CA GLU A 427 -5.43 -19.75 7.41
C GLU A 427 -6.92 -19.83 7.07
N THR A 428 -7.75 -19.02 7.73
CA THR A 428 -9.21 -19.09 7.59
C THR A 428 -9.79 -17.89 6.84
N TYR A 429 -8.97 -16.89 6.49
CA TYR A 429 -9.37 -15.66 5.79
C TYR A 429 -10.49 -14.86 6.46
N VAL A 430 -10.64 -15.00 7.78
CA VAL A 430 -11.53 -14.17 8.58
C VAL A 430 -10.81 -12.90 9.03
N TRP A 431 -11.54 -11.79 9.08
CA TRP A 431 -11.01 -10.51 9.55
C TRP A 431 -11.11 -10.41 11.07
N VAL A 432 -9.99 -10.15 11.73
CA VAL A 432 -9.89 -10.05 13.19
C VAL A 432 -9.40 -8.65 13.57
N PRO A 433 -10.04 -7.95 14.53
CA PRO A 433 -9.57 -6.65 14.98
C PRO A 433 -8.11 -6.69 15.42
N ILE A 434 -7.30 -5.74 14.95
CA ILE A 434 -5.84 -5.76 15.18
C ILE A 434 -5.49 -5.84 16.67
N GLU A 435 -6.28 -5.22 17.54
CA GLU A 435 -6.08 -5.22 18.98
C GLU A 435 -6.09 -6.63 19.58
N GLN A 436 -6.85 -7.56 18.98
CA GLN A 436 -6.91 -8.96 19.39
C GLN A 436 -5.74 -9.77 18.84
N CYS A 437 -5.13 -9.33 17.72
CA CYS A 437 -3.99 -10.00 17.10
C CYS A 437 -2.65 -9.64 17.75
N LEU A 438 -2.50 -8.40 18.24
CA LEU A 438 -1.24 -7.89 18.75
C LEU A 438 -0.61 -8.75 19.86
N PRO A 439 -1.34 -9.22 20.90
CA PRO A 439 -0.73 -10.05 21.95
C PRO A 439 -0.05 -11.32 21.42
N SER A 440 -0.62 -11.95 20.41
CA SER A 440 -0.02 -13.14 19.79
C SER A 440 1.23 -12.79 18.98
N LEU A 441 1.19 -11.66 18.26
CA LEU A 441 2.28 -11.20 17.40
C LEU A 441 3.53 -10.71 18.17
N GLU A 442 3.37 -10.30 19.43
CA GLU A 442 4.51 -9.99 20.30
C GLU A 442 5.27 -11.26 20.72
N ASN A 443 4.60 -12.43 20.72
CA ASN A 443 5.19 -13.71 21.15
C ASN A 443 5.64 -14.60 19.98
N SER A 444 5.05 -14.43 18.79
CA SER A 444 5.41 -15.21 17.60
C SER A 444 5.35 -14.36 16.33
N LYS A 445 6.26 -14.64 15.39
CA LYS A 445 6.25 -14.00 14.07
C LYS A 445 5.02 -14.40 13.26
N TYR A 446 4.70 -15.70 13.26
CA TYR A 446 3.55 -16.26 12.57
C TYR A 446 2.45 -16.62 13.58
N CYS A 447 1.24 -16.13 13.33
CA CYS A 447 0.07 -16.36 14.16
C CYS A 447 -1.15 -16.60 13.28
N ARG A 448 -1.87 -17.68 13.57
CA ARG A 448 -3.28 -17.82 13.24
C ARG A 448 -4.09 -16.93 14.18
N PHE A 449 -5.03 -16.16 13.65
CA PHE A 449 -5.84 -15.23 14.46
C PHE A 449 -7.22 -15.76 14.82
N ASN A 450 -7.72 -16.75 14.07
CA ASN A 450 -8.99 -17.38 14.41
C ASN A 450 -8.81 -18.19 15.71
N GLN A 451 -9.65 -17.88 16.70
CA GLN A 451 -9.60 -18.47 18.04
C GLN A 451 -10.14 -19.92 18.07
N ASP A 452 -10.96 -20.29 17.10
CA ASP A 452 -11.39 -21.67 16.91
C ASP A 452 -10.27 -22.46 16.21
N SER A 453 -9.75 -23.49 16.88
CA SER A 453 -8.70 -24.37 16.33
C SER A 453 -9.19 -25.23 15.17
N GLU A 454 -10.48 -25.57 15.15
CA GLU A 454 -11.09 -26.44 14.15
C GLU A 454 -11.60 -25.67 12.92
N ALA A 455 -11.65 -24.34 13.01
CA ALA A 455 -12.04 -23.51 11.89
C ALA A 455 -11.12 -23.74 10.68
N VAL A 456 -11.70 -23.72 9.49
CA VAL A 456 -10.97 -23.85 8.23
C VAL A 456 -11.38 -22.71 7.31
N ASP A 457 -10.66 -22.55 6.21
CA ASP A 457 -11.11 -21.70 5.10
C ASP A 457 -12.47 -22.19 4.57
N GLU A 458 -13.54 -21.42 4.83
CA GLU A 458 -14.90 -21.72 4.36
C GLU A 458 -15.00 -21.72 2.84
N GLY A 459 -14.18 -20.88 2.19
CA GLY A 459 -14.08 -20.76 0.74
C GLY A 459 -13.12 -21.75 0.10
N ARG A 460 -12.58 -22.74 0.84
CA ARG A 460 -11.66 -23.73 0.28
C ARG A 460 -12.31 -24.48 -0.88
N SER A 461 -11.54 -24.79 -1.92
CA SER A 461 -12.03 -25.60 -3.03
C SER A 461 -12.38 -27.02 -2.56
N LYS A 462 -13.67 -27.39 -2.67
CA LYS A 462 -14.18 -28.74 -2.35
C LYS A 462 -14.35 -29.60 -3.60
N GLU A 463 -14.51 -28.96 -4.75
CA GLU A 463 -14.80 -29.59 -6.05
C GLU A 463 -13.77 -29.12 -7.10
N PRO A 464 -12.49 -29.49 -6.97
CA PRO A 464 -11.44 -29.03 -7.89
C PRO A 464 -11.71 -29.39 -9.35
N ASP A 465 -12.51 -30.42 -9.61
CA ASP A 465 -12.91 -30.84 -10.96
C ASP A 465 -13.77 -29.81 -11.71
N ARG A 466 -14.40 -28.87 -11.00
CA ARG A 466 -15.22 -27.79 -11.58
C ARG A 466 -14.41 -26.54 -11.98
N LEU A 467 -13.14 -26.48 -11.55
CA LEU A 467 -12.23 -25.39 -11.91
C LEU A 467 -12.20 -25.22 -13.43
N GLN A 468 -12.21 -23.97 -13.91
CA GLN A 468 -12.19 -23.71 -15.35
C GLN A 468 -10.76 -23.61 -15.86
N VAL A 469 -10.43 -24.41 -16.88
CA VAL A 469 -9.13 -24.42 -17.56
C VAL A 469 -9.30 -23.89 -18.98
N LEU A 470 -8.42 -22.98 -19.39
CA LEU A 470 -8.24 -22.56 -20.78
C LEU A 470 -7.02 -23.28 -21.35
N TYR A 471 -7.26 -24.26 -22.24
CA TYR A 471 -6.22 -25.08 -22.85
C TYR A 471 -6.50 -25.23 -24.36
N LYS A 472 -5.48 -24.99 -25.20
CA LYS A 472 -5.59 -25.06 -26.67
C LYS A 472 -6.81 -24.29 -27.23
N LYS A 473 -7.03 -23.07 -26.74
CA LYS A 473 -8.16 -22.19 -27.10
C LYS A 473 -9.55 -22.73 -26.74
N ALA A 474 -9.64 -23.80 -25.94
CA ALA A 474 -10.90 -24.34 -25.43
C ALA A 474 -11.01 -24.13 -23.91
N ILE A 475 -12.20 -23.76 -23.46
CA ILE A 475 -12.53 -23.70 -22.03
C ILE A 475 -13.17 -25.03 -21.63
N MET A 476 -12.66 -25.65 -20.56
CA MET A 476 -13.21 -26.89 -20.04
C MET A 476 -13.02 -27.01 -18.52
N PRO A 477 -13.88 -27.78 -17.82
CA PRO A 477 -13.64 -28.11 -16.42
C PRO A 477 -12.36 -28.94 -16.25
N TYR A 478 -11.66 -28.74 -15.14
CA TYR A 478 -10.43 -29.47 -14.81
C TYR A 478 -10.65 -30.99 -14.79
N GLY A 479 -11.83 -31.46 -14.37
CA GLY A 479 -12.18 -32.88 -14.38
C GLY A 479 -12.19 -33.52 -15.79
N VAL A 480 -12.39 -32.71 -16.84
CA VAL A 480 -12.26 -33.13 -18.24
C VAL A 480 -10.80 -33.01 -18.69
N TYR A 481 -10.16 -31.89 -18.39
CA TYR A 481 -8.76 -31.62 -18.74
C TYR A 481 -7.80 -32.70 -18.18
N LYS A 482 -7.92 -33.09 -16.91
CA LYS A 482 -7.06 -34.10 -16.25
C LYS A 482 -7.18 -35.50 -16.86
N LYS A 483 -8.25 -35.79 -17.62
CA LYS A 483 -8.38 -37.05 -18.36
C LYS A 483 -7.53 -37.04 -19.63
N GLN A 484 -7.33 -35.85 -20.21
CA GLN A 484 -6.53 -35.63 -21.40
C GLN A 484 -5.04 -35.42 -21.06
N GLN A 485 -4.75 -34.78 -19.93
CA GLN A 485 -3.40 -34.54 -19.43
C GLN A 485 -3.16 -35.31 -18.13
N LYS A 486 -2.22 -36.26 -18.16
CA LYS A 486 -1.87 -37.13 -17.03
C LYS A 486 -0.49 -36.80 -16.45
N ASP A 487 -0.11 -35.52 -16.36
CA ASP A 487 1.11 -35.10 -15.65
C ASP A 487 0.78 -34.86 -14.16
N PRO A 488 1.33 -35.66 -13.23
CA PRO A 488 1.10 -35.49 -11.79
C PRO A 488 1.57 -34.12 -11.25
N ARG A 489 2.57 -33.50 -11.89
CA ARG A 489 3.07 -32.18 -11.46
C ARG A 489 2.07 -31.08 -11.79
N ASP A 490 1.42 -31.17 -12.95
CA ASP A 490 0.37 -30.23 -13.32
C ASP A 490 -0.85 -30.41 -12.42
N GLU A 491 -1.22 -31.66 -12.10
CA GLU A 491 -2.29 -31.92 -11.13
C GLU A 491 -2.01 -31.28 -9.77
N ALA A 492 -0.80 -31.47 -9.22
CA ALA A 492 -0.40 -30.83 -7.97
C ALA A 492 -0.46 -29.29 -8.05
N ALA A 493 -0.03 -28.71 -9.17
CA ALA A 493 -0.05 -27.27 -9.38
C ALA A 493 -1.48 -26.71 -9.49
N VAL A 494 -2.39 -27.40 -10.20
CA VAL A 494 -3.79 -27.01 -10.32
C VAL A 494 -4.51 -27.10 -8.97
N LEU A 495 -4.29 -28.17 -8.22
CA LEU A 495 -4.89 -28.35 -6.89
C LEU A 495 -4.36 -27.29 -5.90
N GLN A 496 -3.06 -26.97 -5.95
CA GLN A 496 -2.49 -25.90 -5.14
C GLN A 496 -3.11 -24.54 -5.51
N TYR A 497 -3.24 -24.23 -6.80
CA TYR A 497 -3.91 -23.03 -7.27
C TYR A 497 -5.34 -22.95 -6.73
N ALA A 498 -6.14 -24.02 -6.91
CA ALA A 498 -7.53 -24.08 -6.45
C ALA A 498 -7.66 -23.85 -4.94
N ALA A 499 -6.75 -24.41 -4.15
CA ALA A 499 -6.70 -24.19 -2.70
C ALA A 499 -6.38 -22.73 -2.34
N LEU A 500 -5.46 -22.09 -3.06
CA LEU A 500 -5.05 -20.71 -2.76
C LEU A 500 -6.10 -19.68 -3.20
N VAL A 501 -6.72 -19.84 -4.36
CA VAL A 501 -7.72 -18.88 -4.88
C VAL A 501 -9.12 -19.12 -4.30
N GLY A 502 -9.39 -20.33 -3.79
CA GLY A 502 -10.69 -20.70 -3.25
C GLY A 502 -11.70 -21.11 -4.34
N GLN A 503 -12.81 -21.71 -3.91
CA GLN A 503 -13.79 -22.32 -4.81
C GLN A 503 -14.38 -21.31 -5.80
N ALA A 504 -14.87 -20.18 -5.30
CA ALA A 504 -15.53 -19.16 -6.12
C ALA A 504 -14.62 -18.65 -7.25
N CYS A 505 -13.39 -18.23 -6.93
CA CYS A 505 -12.43 -17.80 -7.94
C CYS A 505 -12.03 -18.95 -8.88
N SER A 506 -11.85 -20.17 -8.37
CA SER A 506 -11.45 -21.31 -9.21
C SER A 506 -12.50 -21.68 -10.27
N GLU A 507 -13.79 -21.45 -9.98
CA GLU A 507 -14.89 -21.73 -10.91
C GLU A 507 -15.19 -20.55 -11.85
N ARG A 508 -14.85 -19.30 -11.48
CA ARG A 508 -15.07 -18.11 -12.32
C ARG A 508 -13.88 -17.75 -13.20
N MET A 509 -12.65 -17.89 -12.69
CA MET A 509 -11.43 -17.53 -13.41
C MET A 509 -10.97 -18.68 -14.30
N LEU A 510 -10.47 -18.35 -15.48
CA LEU A 510 -9.90 -19.31 -16.42
C LEU A 510 -8.40 -19.51 -16.11
N LEU A 511 -8.05 -20.71 -15.68
CA LEU A 511 -6.66 -21.11 -15.49
C LEU A 511 -6.04 -21.47 -16.85
N PHE A 512 -5.14 -20.63 -17.32
CA PHE A 512 -4.41 -20.87 -18.55
C PHE A 512 -3.41 -22.02 -18.39
N ARG A 513 -3.45 -22.94 -19.37
CA ARG A 513 -2.54 -24.07 -19.52
C ARG A 513 -2.10 -24.16 -20.98
N ASN A 514 -0.81 -24.33 -21.20
CA ASN A 514 -0.20 -24.49 -22.52
C ASN A 514 -0.18 -25.95 -22.97
#